data_AF-A0A2E6K5C8-F1
#
_entry.id   AF-A0A2E6K5C8-F1
#
_cell.length_a   1.000
_cell.length_b   1.000
_cell.length_c   1.000
_cell.angle_alpha   90.00
_cell.angle_beta   90.00
_cell.angle_gamma   90.00
#
_symmetry.space_group_name_H-M   'P 1'
#
loop_
_entity.id
_entity.type
_entity.pdbx_description
1 polymer ?
#
loop_
_entity_poly.entity_id
_entity_poly.type
_entity_poly.pdbx_seq_one_letter_code
_entity_poly.pdbx_strand_id
1 'polypeptide(L)'
;MEWQPIENAPRDGTAIQARIPGNGEDNIIAWQVEAFLDDNEEPCGGWAFVTDQEPPECWTDGVCWASNEDEVASVWPTHWKLPPEQTND
;
A
#
# COMPACT_ATOMS: atom_id res chain seq x y z
N MET A 1 11.29 15.93 -2.05
CA MET A 1 9.83 15.75 -1.91
C MET A 1 9.50 15.65 -0.43
N GLU A 2 8.43 16.28 0.01
CA GLU A 2 8.00 16.28 1.42
C GLU A 2 7.10 15.09 1.72
N TRP A 3 7.23 14.54 2.92
CA TRP A 3 6.33 13.49 3.41
C TRP A 3 4.95 14.07 3.69
N GLN A 4 3.92 13.38 3.20
CA GLN A 4 2.51 13.73 3.33
C GLN A 4 1.79 12.62 4.10
N PRO A 5 0.70 12.92 4.84
CA PRO A 5 -0.14 11.89 5.45
C PRO A 5 -0.68 10.89 4.42
N ILE A 6 -0.67 9.59 4.74
CA ILE A 6 -1.13 8.52 3.83
C ILE A 6 -2.59 8.70 3.38
N GLU A 7 -3.42 9.38 4.16
CA GLU A 7 -4.83 9.64 3.86
C GLU A 7 -5.01 10.42 2.55
N ASN A 8 -4.00 11.23 2.19
CA ASN A 8 -3.98 12.03 0.97
C ASN A 8 -3.25 11.35 -0.20
N ALA A 9 -2.82 10.10 -0.04
CA ALA A 9 -2.12 9.37 -1.08
C ALA A 9 -3.04 9.06 -2.27
N PRO A 10 -2.51 9.10 -3.51
CA PRO A 10 -3.28 8.74 -4.70
C PRO A 10 -3.67 7.25 -4.66
N ARG A 11 -4.96 6.96 -4.86
CA ARG A 11 -5.51 5.59 -4.89
C ARG A 11 -5.85 5.14 -6.31
N ASP A 12 -5.05 5.58 -7.27
CA ASP A 12 -5.26 5.39 -8.71
C ASP A 12 -4.24 4.43 -9.35
N GLY A 13 -3.48 3.70 -8.53
CA GLY A 13 -2.40 2.82 -8.98
C GLY A 13 -1.03 3.51 -9.09
N THR A 14 -0.93 4.82 -8.83
CA THR A 14 0.36 5.52 -8.78
C THR A 14 1.25 4.92 -7.69
N ALA A 15 2.48 4.55 -8.06
CA ALA A 15 3.48 4.08 -7.11
C ALA A 15 3.96 5.23 -6.21
N ILE A 16 3.96 4.97 -4.91
CA ILE A 16 4.39 5.91 -3.87
C ILE A 16 5.47 5.27 -2.99
N GLN A 17 6.36 6.09 -2.45
CA GLN A 17 7.22 5.67 -1.35
C GLN A 17 6.48 5.89 -0.02
N ALA A 18 6.42 4.87 0.82
CA ALA A 18 5.61 4.85 2.03
C ALA A 18 6.41 4.49 3.30
N ARG A 19 6.03 5.13 4.40
CA ARG A 19 6.52 4.79 5.74
C ARG A 19 5.56 3.81 6.41
N ILE A 20 6.01 2.59 6.62
CA ILE A 20 5.24 1.51 7.25
C ILE A 20 5.86 1.22 8.62
N PRO A 21 5.09 1.34 9.72
CA PRO A 21 5.58 0.98 11.05
C PRO A 21 6.16 -0.44 11.08
N GLY A 22 7.39 -0.59 11.59
CA GLY A 22 8.08 -1.88 11.59
C GLY A 22 8.77 -2.28 10.28
N ASN A 23 8.46 -1.63 9.15
CA ASN A 23 9.04 -1.93 7.82
C ASN A 23 9.86 -0.77 7.22
N GLY A 24 10.11 0.29 7.99
CA GLY A 24 10.92 1.43 7.55
C GLY A 24 10.19 2.38 6.59
N GLU A 25 10.95 3.08 5.75
CA GLU A 25 10.44 4.18 4.90
C GLU A 25 10.78 4.09 3.41
N ASP A 26 11.44 3.01 2.97
CA ASP A 26 11.83 2.78 1.56
C ASP A 26 10.88 1.83 0.82
N ASN A 27 9.67 1.67 1.34
CA ASN A 27 8.64 0.78 0.80
C ASN A 27 8.00 1.43 -0.43
N ILE A 28 8.06 0.79 -1.60
CA ILE A 28 7.36 1.27 -2.79
C ILE A 28 6.07 0.47 -2.95
N ILE A 29 4.93 1.15 -2.79
CA ILE A 29 3.61 0.55 -2.80
C ILE A 29 2.70 1.25 -3.82
N ALA A 30 1.68 0.56 -4.30
CA ALA A 30 0.62 1.14 -5.11
C ALA A 30 -0.74 0.60 -4.66
N TRP A 31 -1.79 1.40 -4.88
CA TRP A 31 -3.15 1.01 -4.58
C TRP A 31 -3.69 0.12 -5.70
N GLN A 32 -4.05 -1.11 -5.38
CA GLN A 32 -4.55 -2.11 -6.33
C GLN A 32 -6.07 -2.23 -6.15
N VAL A 33 -6.87 -1.74 -7.09
CA VAL A 33 -8.35 -1.81 -7.06
C VAL A 33 -8.88 -2.99 -7.84
N GLU A 34 -8.25 -3.32 -8.97
CA GLU A 34 -8.78 -4.32 -9.91
C GLU A 34 -8.54 -5.76 -9.47
N ALA A 35 -7.74 -5.96 -8.41
CA ALA A 35 -7.36 -7.28 -7.93
C ALA A 35 -8.32 -7.86 -6.89
N PHE A 36 -9.23 -7.05 -6.32
CA PHE A 36 -9.87 -7.36 -5.04
C PHE A 36 -11.33 -6.90 -4.97
N LEU A 37 -12.19 -7.75 -4.40
CA LEU A 37 -13.62 -7.49 -4.19
C LEU A 37 -13.97 -7.71 -2.71
N ASP A 38 -14.88 -6.91 -2.17
CA ASP A 38 -15.45 -7.15 -0.83
C ASP A 38 -16.60 -8.18 -0.86
N ASP A 39 -17.22 -8.41 0.29
CA ASP A 39 -18.35 -9.33 0.47
C ASP A 39 -19.59 -9.00 -0.40
N ASN A 40 -19.68 -7.76 -0.91
CA ASN A 40 -20.76 -7.32 -1.79
C ASN A 40 -20.35 -7.39 -3.28
N GLU A 41 -19.21 -8.02 -3.59
CA GLU A 41 -18.58 -8.04 -4.91
C GLU A 41 -18.21 -6.63 -5.42
N GLU A 42 -18.04 -5.66 -4.50
CA GLU A 42 -17.60 -4.30 -4.86
C GLU A 42 -16.07 -4.19 -4.81
N PRO A 43 -15.42 -3.50 -5.75
CA PRO A 43 -13.97 -3.35 -5.75
C PRO A 43 -13.43 -2.74 -4.45
N CYS A 44 -12.65 -3.51 -3.70
CA CYS A 44 -12.05 -3.08 -2.45
C CYS A 44 -10.54 -2.97 -2.63
N GLY A 45 -10.05 -1.75 -2.88
CA GLY A 45 -8.63 -1.57 -3.13
C GLY A 45 -7.77 -1.79 -1.88
N GLY A 46 -6.53 -2.23 -2.08
CA GLY A 46 -5.53 -2.40 -1.02
C GLY A 46 -4.16 -1.89 -1.44
N TRP A 47 -3.31 -1.55 -0.46
CA TRP A 47 -1.91 -1.22 -0.77
C TRP A 47 -1.10 -2.50 -0.92
N ALA A 48 -0.38 -2.65 -2.03
CA ALA A 48 0.56 -3.75 -2.24
C ALA A 48 1.93 -3.22 -2.65
N PHE A 49 2.98 -3.97 -2.34
CA PHE A 49 4.32 -3.66 -2.85
C PHE A 49 4.37 -3.83 -4.36
N VAL A 50 5.01 -2.88 -5.05
CA VAL A 50 5.26 -2.95 -6.51
C VAL A 50 6.71 -3.27 -6.84
N THR A 51 7.51 -3.50 -5.81
CA THR A 51 8.91 -3.93 -5.88
C THR A 51 9.05 -5.24 -5.13
N ASP A 52 10.11 -6.00 -5.42
CA ASP A 52 10.44 -7.24 -4.72
C ASP A 52 10.89 -6.93 -3.28
N GLN A 53 9.92 -6.87 -2.37
CA GLN A 53 10.09 -6.62 -0.94
C GLN A 53 9.20 -7.59 -0.17
N GLU A 54 9.70 -8.08 0.98
CA GLU A 54 8.89 -8.91 1.87
C GLU A 54 7.86 -8.03 2.59
N PRO A 55 6.56 -8.29 2.45
CA PRO A 55 5.53 -7.51 3.12
C PRO A 55 5.53 -7.82 4.63
N PRO A 56 5.01 -6.90 5.47
CA PRO A 56 4.74 -7.22 6.87
C PRO A 56 3.91 -8.49 7.01
N GLU A 57 4.19 -9.33 8.02
CA GLU A 57 3.47 -10.61 8.22
C GLU A 57 1.94 -10.45 8.37
N CYS A 58 1.49 -9.25 8.79
CA CYS A 58 0.07 -8.90 8.92
C CYS A 58 -0.60 -8.45 7.61
N TRP A 59 0.12 -8.43 6.50
CA TRP A 59 -0.42 -8.17 5.17
C TRP A 59 -0.77 -9.50 4.52
N THR A 60 -2.06 -9.85 4.58
CA THR A 60 -2.57 -11.08 3.96
C THR A 60 -2.40 -11.00 2.44
N ASP A 61 -1.84 -12.05 1.85
CA ASP A 61 -1.48 -12.13 0.42
C ASP A 61 -0.59 -10.98 -0.07
N GLY A 62 0.19 -10.38 0.83
CA GLY A 62 1.07 -9.25 0.52
C GLY A 62 0.35 -7.93 0.30
N VAL A 63 -0.92 -7.83 0.73
CA VAL A 63 -1.74 -6.64 0.61
C VAL A 63 -2.13 -6.11 2.00
N CYS A 64 -2.09 -4.78 2.13
CA CYS A 64 -2.51 -4.05 3.31
C CYS A 64 -4.03 -3.87 3.31
N TRP A 65 -4.72 -4.60 4.18
CA TRP A 65 -6.18 -4.60 4.30
C TRP A 65 -6.66 -3.77 5.48
N ALA A 66 -7.70 -2.95 5.26
CA ALA A 66 -8.32 -2.17 6.33
C ALA A 66 -8.86 -3.10 7.42
N SER A 67 -9.38 -4.23 6.97
CA SER A 67 -9.70 -5.42 7.72
C SER A 67 -9.66 -6.57 6.73
N ASN A 68 -8.95 -7.66 7.04
CA ASN A 68 -9.01 -8.89 6.27
C ASN A 68 -10.22 -9.76 6.72
N GLU A 69 -10.36 -10.95 6.15
CA GLU A 69 -11.44 -11.91 6.44
C GLU A 69 -11.51 -12.35 7.93
N ASP A 70 -10.41 -12.20 8.66
CA ASP A 70 -10.31 -12.53 10.10
C ASP A 70 -10.55 -11.31 11.01
N GLU A 71 -11.08 -10.21 10.46
CA GLU A 71 -11.24 -8.92 11.16
C GLU A 71 -9.92 -8.30 11.67
N VAL A 72 -8.78 -8.71 11.10
CA VAL A 72 -7.46 -8.21 11.47
C VAL A 72 -7.06 -7.08 10.52
N ALA A 73 -6.77 -5.92 11.10
CA ALA A 73 -6.21 -4.80 10.35
C ALA A 73 -4.72 -5.02 10.08
N SER A 74 -4.29 -4.80 8.84
CA SER A 74 -2.88 -4.72 8.50
C SER A 74 -2.22 -3.49 9.11
N VAL A 75 -0.90 -3.53 9.28
CA VAL A 75 -0.14 -2.34 9.65
C VAL A 75 -0.21 -1.32 8.51
N TRP A 76 -0.98 -0.27 8.75
CA TRP A 76 -1.21 0.80 7.77
C TRP A 76 0.07 1.62 7.56
N PRO A 77 0.39 2.01 6.32
CA PRO A 77 1.37 3.05 6.09
C PRO A 77 0.92 4.35 6.77
N THR A 78 1.84 5.19 7.22
CA THR A 78 1.50 6.44 7.94
C THR A 78 1.71 7.68 7.09
N HIS A 79 2.72 7.64 6.23
CA HIS A 79 3.12 8.76 5.38
C HIS A 79 3.53 8.26 4.01
N TRP A 80 3.44 9.14 3.02
CA TRP A 80 3.89 8.90 1.66
C TRP A 80 4.65 10.09 1.09
N LYS A 81 5.41 9.85 0.03
CA LYS A 81 5.90 10.85 -0.90
C LYS A 81 5.97 10.20 -2.30
N LEU A 82 6.01 11.02 -3.34
CA LEU A 82 6.39 10.48 -4.66
C LEU A 82 7.80 9.88 -4.56
N PRO A 83 8.05 8.72 -5.18
CA PRO A 83 9.41 8.24 -5.31
C PRO A 83 10.21 9.26 -6.15
N PRO A 84 11.54 9.36 -5.94
CA PRO A 84 12.36 10.07 -6.92
C PRO A 84 12.07 9.51 -8.31
N GLU A 85 12.01 10.37 -9.34
CA GLU A 85 11.63 9.96 -10.70
C GLU A 85 12.31 8.63 -11.05
N GLN A 86 11.50 7.60 -11.27
CA GLN A 86 12.00 6.37 -11.86
C GLN A 86 12.27 6.69 -13.32
N THR A 87 13.45 7.23 -13.61
CA THR A 87 13.98 7.27 -14.97
C THR A 87 13.99 5.84 -15.48
N ASN A 88 12.98 5.51 -16.30
CA ASN A 88 13.02 4.36 -17.17
C ASN A 88 14.18 4.62 -18.15
N ASP A 89 15.33 3.98 -17.90
CA ASP A 89 16.41 3.84 -18.90
C ASP A 89 16.07 2.67 -19.84
#